data_AF-A0A4Q9DH13-F1
#
_entry.id   AF-A0A4Q9DH13-F1
#
_cell.length_a   1.000
_cell.length_b   1.000
_cell.length_c   1.000
_cell.angle_alpha   90.00
_cell.angle_beta   90.00
_cell.angle_gamma   90.00
#
_symmetry.space_group_name_H-M   'P 1'
#
loop_
_entity.id
_entity.type
_entity.pdbx_description
1 polymer ?
#
loop_
_entity_poly.entity_id
_entity_poly.type
_entity_poly.pdbx_seq_one_letter_code
_entity_poly.pdbx_strand_id
1 'polypeptide(L)'
;MNKSITFEGAAGSMILLTAPVIPIVAVGSNITLKNLRMTSDAPYENEFIQIGGSNNQVLNNTIYGPPQQLPMMNWVVNRAVVPQANNMTNLLVQGNMFYSLRSGMYLNPGTNGNIINNVVYNTKGGFLVDSAVFVMNGNSWGNTANEVDIAIFAGTPVGPPYDPISQLKANNNNATVSDQRV
;
A
#
# COMPACT_ATOMS: atom_id res chain seq x y z
N MET A 1 28.81 -7.55 -2.00
CA MET A 1 28.26 -6.44 -2.81
C MET A 1 26.78 -6.68 -2.99
N ASN A 2 25.91 -5.86 -2.39
CA ASN A 2 24.49 -5.88 -2.72
C ASN A 2 24.31 -5.06 -4.00
N LYS A 3 23.98 -5.72 -5.11
CA LYS A 3 23.62 -5.04 -6.35
C LYS A 3 22.18 -4.53 -6.21
N SER A 4 21.92 -3.31 -6.66
CA SER A 4 20.55 -2.84 -6.82
C SER A 4 19.87 -3.58 -7.97
N ILE A 5 18.57 -3.83 -7.82
CA ILE A 5 17.75 -4.43 -8.86
C ILE A 5 16.61 -3.46 -9.15
N THR A 6 16.43 -3.11 -10.42
CA THR A 6 15.26 -2.34 -10.87
C THR A 6 14.39 -3.23 -11.75
N PHE A 7 13.13 -3.39 -11.37
CA PHE A 7 12.11 -3.96 -12.22
C PHE A 7 11.19 -2.83 -12.71
N GLU A 8 11.26 -2.54 -14.00
CA GLU A 8 10.56 -1.43 -14.63
C GLU A 8 9.57 -1.91 -15.68
N GLY A 9 8.33 -1.42 -15.59
CA GLY A 9 7.31 -1.64 -16.60
C GLY A 9 7.56 -0.73 -17.81
N ALA A 10 7.53 -1.33 -19.01
CA ALA A 10 7.51 -0.56 -20.25
C ALA A 10 6.14 0.13 -20.42
N ALA A 11 6.12 1.26 -21.12
CA ALA A 11 4.86 1.95 -21.43
C ALA A 11 3.88 0.98 -22.15
N GLY A 12 2.64 0.94 -21.66
CA GLY A 12 1.60 0.04 -22.19
C GLY A 12 1.72 -1.43 -21.76
N SER A 13 2.78 -1.83 -21.05
CA SER A 13 2.87 -3.17 -20.48
C SER A 13 1.88 -3.36 -19.32
N MET A 14 1.43 -4.60 -19.14
CA MET A 14 0.52 -4.98 -18.05
C MET A 14 0.85 -6.38 -17.56
N ILE A 15 0.93 -6.53 -16.24
CA ILE A 15 0.91 -7.84 -15.58
C ILE A 15 -0.55 -8.13 -15.25
N LEU A 16 -1.12 -9.15 -15.89
CA LEU A 16 -2.48 -9.65 -15.64
C LEU A 16 -2.39 -10.98 -14.90
N LEU A 17 -2.96 -11.04 -13.70
CA LEU A 17 -3.10 -12.27 -12.94
C LEU A 17 -4.35 -13.02 -13.42
N THR A 18 -4.17 -14.30 -13.69
CA THR A 18 -5.23 -15.27 -14.05
C THR A 18 -5.29 -16.47 -13.09
N ALA A 19 -4.63 -16.33 -11.93
CA ALA A 19 -4.57 -17.34 -10.88
C ALA A 19 -4.29 -16.66 -9.52
N PRO A 20 -4.67 -17.30 -8.38
CA PRO A 20 -4.47 -16.76 -7.04
C PRO A 20 -3.01 -16.90 -6.58
N VAL A 21 -2.12 -16.08 -7.12
CA VAL A 21 -0.70 -16.01 -6.75
C VAL A 21 -0.25 -14.59 -6.41
N ILE A 22 0.85 -14.46 -5.68
CA ILE A 22 1.55 -13.19 -5.50
C ILE A 22 2.56 -13.05 -6.66
N PRO A 23 2.38 -12.11 -7.60
CA PRO A 23 3.18 -12.00 -8.81
C PRO A 23 4.58 -11.45 -8.55
N ILE A 24 4.78 -10.67 -7.48
CA ILE A 24 6.07 -10.11 -7.11
C ILE A 24 6.32 -10.35 -5.62
N VAL A 25 7.35 -11.15 -5.33
CA VAL A 25 7.92 -11.33 -4.00
C VAL A 25 9.34 -10.77 -4.01
N ALA A 26 9.53 -9.60 -3.40
CA ALA A 26 10.79 -8.85 -3.42
C ALA A 26 11.40 -8.78 -2.02
N VAL A 27 12.20 -9.78 -1.62
CA VAL A 27 12.75 -9.93 -0.25
C VAL A 27 14.21 -9.49 -0.09
N GLY A 28 14.85 -9.03 -1.17
CA GLY A 28 16.20 -8.47 -1.14
C GLY A 28 16.21 -7.00 -0.70
N SER A 29 17.41 -6.40 -0.66
CA SER A 29 17.57 -4.96 -0.38
C SER A 29 17.96 -4.19 -1.63
N ASN A 30 17.62 -2.90 -1.67
CA ASN A 30 17.87 -1.99 -2.80
C ASN A 30 17.17 -2.43 -4.09
N ILE A 31 15.92 -2.89 -3.96
CA ILE A 31 15.02 -3.23 -5.07
C ILE A 31 14.12 -2.03 -5.38
N THR A 32 14.06 -1.62 -6.65
CA THR A 32 13.12 -0.62 -7.15
C THR A 32 12.10 -1.28 -8.08
N LEU A 33 10.82 -1.23 -7.71
CA LEU A 33 9.69 -1.64 -8.54
C LEU A 33 9.02 -0.38 -9.08
N LYS A 34 9.08 -0.13 -10.39
CA LYS A 34 8.61 1.14 -10.95
C LYS A 34 7.87 1.05 -12.26
N ASN A 35 6.95 1.99 -12.49
CA ASN A 35 6.19 2.13 -13.74
C ASN A 35 5.42 0.86 -14.15
N LEU A 36 5.12 -0.03 -13.19
CA LEU A 36 4.36 -1.26 -13.43
C LEU A 36 2.86 -0.93 -13.49
N ARG A 37 2.15 -1.59 -14.41
CA ARG A 37 0.69 -1.67 -14.39
C ARG A 37 0.28 -3.09 -14.07
N MET A 38 -0.50 -3.29 -13.01
CA MET A 38 -0.88 -4.63 -12.55
C MET A 38 -2.38 -4.71 -12.24
N THR A 39 -3.00 -5.81 -12.64
CA THR A 39 -4.38 -6.14 -12.29
C THR A 39 -4.65 -7.64 -12.35
N SER A 40 -5.85 -8.06 -11.97
CA SER A 40 -6.29 -9.45 -11.98
C SER A 40 -7.66 -9.57 -12.63
N ASP A 41 -7.94 -10.73 -13.24
CA ASP A 41 -9.23 -11.05 -13.84
C ASP A 41 -10.33 -11.35 -12.81
N ALA A 42 -9.93 -11.80 -11.61
CA ALA A 42 -10.78 -12.00 -10.45
C ALA A 42 -10.15 -11.42 -9.18
N PRO A 43 -10.94 -11.09 -8.13
CA PRO A 43 -10.40 -10.56 -6.88
C PRO A 43 -9.79 -11.71 -6.07
N TYR A 44 -8.57 -12.13 -6.41
CA TYR A 44 -7.85 -13.17 -5.67
C TYR A 44 -7.45 -12.68 -4.28
N GLU A 45 -7.57 -13.54 -3.27
CA GLU A 45 -7.24 -13.22 -1.86
C GLU A 45 -5.72 -13.17 -1.61
N ASN A 46 -5.01 -12.31 -2.35
CA ASN A 46 -3.57 -12.10 -2.27
C ASN A 46 -3.21 -10.63 -2.50
N GLU A 47 -2.00 -10.26 -2.12
CA GLU A 47 -1.35 -9.03 -2.56
C GLU A 47 -0.72 -9.14 -3.96
N PHE A 48 -0.58 -8.00 -4.64
CA PHE A 48 0.22 -7.91 -5.87
C PHE A 48 1.72 -7.86 -5.58
N ILE A 49 2.14 -7.13 -4.54
CA ILE A 49 3.54 -7.03 -4.14
C ILE A 49 3.68 -7.43 -2.68
N GLN A 50 4.45 -8.48 -2.43
CA GLN A 50 4.99 -8.77 -1.10
C GLN A 50 6.45 -8.32 -1.07
N ILE A 51 6.82 -7.47 -0.11
CA ILE A 51 8.14 -6.80 -0.12
C ILE A 51 8.85 -6.88 1.24
N GLY A 52 10.12 -7.26 1.26
CA GLY A 52 10.94 -7.32 2.46
C GLY A 52 12.37 -6.85 2.21
N GLY A 53 13.25 -6.88 3.22
CA GLY A 53 14.62 -6.36 3.17
C GLY A 53 14.71 -4.87 3.53
N SER A 54 15.66 -4.16 2.92
CA SER A 54 15.94 -2.76 3.27
C SER A 54 16.10 -1.87 2.04
N ASN A 55 15.74 -0.58 2.17
CA ASN A 55 15.94 0.44 1.14
C ASN A 55 15.26 0.12 -0.20
N ASN A 56 14.12 -0.57 -0.15
CA ASN A 56 13.35 -0.87 -1.36
C ASN A 56 12.41 0.30 -1.71
N GLN A 57 12.02 0.35 -2.98
CA GLN A 57 11.22 1.44 -3.53
C GLN A 57 10.10 0.88 -4.41
N VAL A 58 8.88 1.39 -4.23
CA VAL A 58 7.71 1.12 -5.07
C VAL A 58 7.26 2.46 -5.64
N LEU A 59 7.58 2.72 -6.91
CA LEU A 59 7.48 4.04 -7.52
C LEU A 59 6.57 4.08 -8.74
N ASN A 60 5.62 5.02 -8.79
CA ASN A 60 4.84 5.33 -10.00
C ASN A 60 4.12 4.12 -10.63
N ASN A 61 3.73 3.14 -9.82
CA ASN A 61 3.00 1.96 -10.29
C ASN A 61 1.49 2.24 -10.27
N THR A 62 0.75 1.60 -11.17
CA THR A 62 -0.71 1.53 -11.15
C THR A 62 -1.15 0.11 -10.84
N ILE A 63 -1.75 -0.13 -9.67
CA ILE A 63 -2.18 -1.46 -9.23
C ILE A 63 -3.67 -1.41 -8.89
N TYR A 64 -4.46 -2.28 -9.49
CA TYR A 64 -5.91 -2.28 -9.24
C TYR A 64 -6.53 -3.67 -9.31
N GLY A 65 -7.56 -3.88 -8.49
CA GLY A 65 -8.38 -5.08 -8.56
C GLY A 65 -9.56 -4.94 -9.52
N PRO A 66 -10.24 -6.05 -9.86
CA PRO A 66 -11.50 -5.99 -10.58
C PRO A 66 -12.61 -5.41 -9.69
N PRO A 67 -13.73 -4.93 -10.28
CA PRO A 67 -14.87 -4.43 -9.52
C PRO A 67 -15.41 -5.47 -8.53
N GLN A 68 -15.76 -5.02 -7.33
CA GLN A 68 -16.40 -5.84 -6.31
C GLN A 68 -17.69 -5.16 -5.84
N GLN A 69 -18.73 -5.94 -5.57
CA GLN A 69 -20.02 -5.38 -5.14
C GLN A 69 -19.93 -4.81 -3.73
N LEU A 70 -20.61 -3.69 -3.50
CA LEU A 70 -20.80 -3.15 -2.15
C LEU A 70 -21.65 -4.10 -1.29
N PRO A 71 -21.52 -4.07 0.05
CA PRO A 71 -20.66 -3.18 0.83
C PRO A 71 -19.17 -3.61 0.83
N MET A 72 -18.25 -2.65 0.98
CA MET A 72 -16.80 -2.90 0.97
C MET A 72 -16.34 -3.87 2.07
N MET A 73 -17.09 -3.97 3.18
CA MET A 73 -16.85 -4.97 4.23
C MET A 73 -16.80 -6.41 3.71
N ASN A 74 -17.49 -6.73 2.62
CA ASN A 74 -17.55 -8.06 2.00
C ASN A 74 -16.50 -8.29 0.90
N TRP A 75 -15.70 -7.29 0.56
CA TRP A 75 -14.69 -7.43 -0.48
C TRP A 75 -13.64 -8.48 -0.10
N VAL A 76 -13.28 -9.31 -1.08
CA VAL A 76 -12.20 -10.28 -0.99
C VAL A 76 -10.91 -9.54 -0.69
N VAL A 77 -10.05 -10.16 0.11
CA VAL A 77 -8.88 -9.50 0.71
C VAL A 77 -7.70 -9.38 -0.26
N ASN A 78 -7.91 -8.69 -1.39
CA ASN A 78 -6.88 -8.38 -2.39
C ASN A 78 -6.18 -7.04 -2.07
N ARG A 79 -4.85 -6.99 -2.18
CA ARG A 79 -4.06 -5.83 -1.70
C ARG A 79 -3.03 -5.36 -2.73
N ALA A 80 -2.67 -4.08 -2.76
CA ALA A 80 -1.61 -3.63 -3.67
C ALA A 80 -0.22 -4.04 -3.16
N VAL A 81 0.14 -3.62 -1.94
CA VAL A 81 1.47 -3.86 -1.36
C VAL A 81 1.36 -4.31 0.10
N VAL A 82 2.13 -5.34 0.45
CA VAL A 82 2.26 -5.84 1.82
C VAL A 82 3.75 -5.98 2.15
N PRO A 83 4.33 -5.10 2.99
CA PRO A 83 5.66 -5.33 3.53
C PRO A 83 5.68 -6.57 4.45
N GLN A 84 6.71 -7.40 4.41
CA GLN A 84 6.84 -8.57 5.27
C GLN A 84 7.08 -8.15 6.72
N ALA A 85 6.30 -8.73 7.66
CA ALA A 85 6.42 -8.44 9.08
C ALA A 85 7.85 -8.63 9.59
N ASN A 86 8.34 -7.67 10.36
CA ASN A 86 9.69 -7.62 10.95
C ASN A 86 10.84 -7.72 9.93
N ASN A 87 10.55 -7.59 8.64
CA ASN A 87 11.52 -7.79 7.56
C ASN A 87 11.35 -6.73 6.47
N MET A 88 11.02 -5.48 6.82
CA MET A 88 11.04 -4.38 5.86
C MET A 88 11.42 -3.06 6.54
N THR A 89 12.55 -2.47 6.16
CA THR A 89 13.03 -1.20 6.73
C THR A 89 13.36 -0.18 5.64
N ASN A 90 13.03 1.09 5.86
CA ASN A 90 13.26 2.17 4.89
C ASN A 90 12.62 1.89 3.52
N LEU A 91 11.36 1.46 3.52
CA LEU A 91 10.57 1.33 2.30
C LEU A 91 10.15 2.73 1.80
N LEU A 92 10.34 3.03 0.52
CA LEU A 92 9.75 4.20 -0.12
C LEU A 92 8.59 3.77 -1.03
N VAL A 93 7.38 4.24 -0.75
CA VAL A 93 6.21 4.06 -1.63
C VAL A 93 5.77 5.42 -2.12
N GLN A 94 6.04 5.73 -3.39
CA GLN A 94 5.84 7.08 -3.92
C GLN A 94 5.20 7.14 -5.30
N GLY A 95 4.26 8.07 -5.48
CA GLY A 95 3.68 8.37 -6.79
C GLY A 95 2.81 7.26 -7.38
N ASN A 96 2.44 6.25 -6.59
CA ASN A 96 1.65 5.12 -7.07
C ASN A 96 0.15 5.43 -7.07
N MET A 97 -0.60 4.65 -7.85
CA MET A 97 -2.05 4.66 -7.89
C MET A 97 -2.58 3.27 -7.51
N PHE A 98 -3.38 3.18 -6.44
CA PHE A 98 -4.01 1.95 -5.96
C PHE A 98 -5.53 2.08 -5.90
N TYR A 99 -6.28 1.17 -6.52
CA TYR A 99 -7.75 1.26 -6.49
C TYR A 99 -8.51 -0.04 -6.73
N SER A 100 -9.78 -0.09 -6.31
CA SER A 100 -10.67 -1.27 -6.45
C SER A 100 -10.10 -2.53 -5.78
N LEU A 101 -9.53 -2.34 -4.60
CA LEU A 101 -8.87 -3.38 -3.80
C LEU A 101 -9.48 -3.39 -2.39
N ARG A 102 -9.34 -4.49 -1.65
CA ARG A 102 -9.61 -4.47 -0.20
C ARG A 102 -8.80 -3.38 0.48
N SER A 103 -7.51 -3.33 0.17
CA SER A 103 -6.67 -2.26 0.67
C SER A 103 -5.57 -1.86 -0.30
N GLY A 104 -5.19 -0.58 -0.28
CA GLY A 104 -3.97 -0.14 -0.94
C GLY A 104 -2.77 -0.84 -0.31
N MET A 105 -2.57 -0.65 1.00
CA MET A 105 -1.50 -1.33 1.73
C MET A 105 -1.96 -1.88 3.07
N TYR A 106 -1.42 -3.04 3.45
CA TYR A 106 -1.45 -3.56 4.81
C TYR A 106 -0.02 -3.54 5.36
N LEU A 107 0.27 -2.60 6.25
CA LEU A 107 1.60 -2.35 6.79
C LEU A 107 1.82 -3.25 8.00
N ASN A 108 2.50 -4.37 7.79
CA ASN A 108 2.71 -5.38 8.83
C ASN A 108 3.60 -4.87 9.99
N PRO A 109 3.50 -5.51 11.17
CA PRO A 109 4.30 -5.18 12.34
C PRO A 109 5.80 -5.14 12.08
N GLY A 110 6.50 -4.22 12.76
CA GLY A 110 7.96 -4.12 12.70
C GLY A 110 8.51 -3.62 11.36
N THR A 111 7.66 -3.01 10.52
CA THR A 111 8.07 -2.43 9.24
C THR A 111 8.07 -0.91 9.29
N ASN A 112 8.93 -0.27 8.49
CA ASN A 112 9.00 1.20 8.44
C ASN A 112 9.37 1.78 7.07
N GLY A 113 9.06 3.06 6.90
CA GLY A 113 9.36 3.79 5.67
C GLY A 113 8.59 5.09 5.47
N ASN A 114 8.42 5.44 4.20
CA ASN A 114 7.75 6.66 3.75
C ASN A 114 6.72 6.32 2.68
N ILE A 115 5.51 6.87 2.80
CA ILE A 115 4.42 6.74 1.83
C ILE A 115 4.03 8.14 1.36
N ILE A 116 4.48 8.51 0.16
CA ILE A 116 4.51 9.91 -0.29
C ILE A 116 3.77 10.06 -1.63
N ASN A 117 2.87 11.04 -1.73
CA ASN A 117 2.24 11.44 -3.01
C ASN A 117 1.59 10.29 -3.79
N ASN A 118 0.98 9.31 -3.11
CA ASN A 118 0.21 8.25 -3.76
C ASN A 118 -1.27 8.66 -3.90
N VAL A 119 -1.97 8.02 -4.83
CA VAL A 119 -3.42 8.15 -5.04
C VAL A 119 -4.07 6.82 -4.71
N VAL A 120 -4.95 6.78 -3.70
CA VAL A 120 -5.61 5.54 -3.25
C VAL A 120 -7.10 5.74 -3.13
N TYR A 121 -7.92 5.01 -3.89
CA TYR A 121 -9.36 5.25 -3.93
C TYR A 121 -10.15 3.99 -4.24
N ASN A 122 -11.46 4.00 -3.97
CA ASN A 122 -12.32 2.83 -4.13
C ASN A 122 -11.73 1.59 -3.43
N THR A 123 -11.30 1.73 -2.18
CA THR A 123 -10.80 0.64 -1.34
C THR A 123 -11.53 0.58 -0.01
N LYS A 124 -11.56 -0.59 0.64
CA LYS A 124 -12.05 -0.63 2.02
C LYS A 124 -11.11 0.17 2.94
N GLY A 125 -9.81 -0.03 2.82
CA GLY A 125 -8.81 0.71 3.59
C GLY A 125 -7.67 1.16 2.72
N GLY A 126 -7.41 2.47 2.63
CA GLY A 126 -6.29 2.98 1.84
C GLY A 126 -4.96 2.44 2.38
N PHE A 127 -4.61 2.85 3.60
CA PHE A 127 -3.45 2.34 4.34
C PHE A 127 -3.88 1.78 5.70
N LEU A 128 -3.63 0.49 5.92
CA LEU A 128 -3.89 -0.19 7.18
C LEU A 128 -2.57 -0.31 7.95
N VAL A 129 -2.44 0.43 9.05
CA VAL A 129 -1.23 0.47 9.88
C VAL A 129 -1.39 -0.52 11.03
N ASP A 130 -0.61 -1.59 11.01
CA ASP A 130 -0.55 -2.57 12.10
C ASP A 130 0.85 -2.60 12.70
N SER A 131 1.04 -1.90 13.83
CA SER A 131 2.29 -1.97 14.60
C SER A 131 3.53 -1.61 13.76
N ALA A 132 3.34 -0.73 12.77
CA ALA A 132 4.33 -0.27 11.81
C ALA A 132 4.61 1.23 11.99
N VAL A 133 5.71 1.72 11.41
CA VAL A 133 6.13 3.13 11.54
C VAL A 133 6.40 3.75 10.17
N PHE A 134 5.43 4.49 9.64
CA PHE A 134 5.51 5.12 8.31
C PHE A 134 5.20 6.61 8.37
N VAL A 135 6.06 7.42 7.76
CA VAL A 135 5.76 8.84 7.50
C VAL A 135 4.88 8.93 6.27
N MET A 136 3.70 9.54 6.41
CA MET A 136 2.72 9.69 5.33
C MET A 136 2.53 11.16 4.97
N ASN A 137 2.75 11.52 3.70
CA ASN A 137 2.63 12.90 3.24
C ASN A 137 2.15 13.00 1.78
N GLY A 138 1.27 13.95 1.50
CA GLY A 138 0.78 14.28 0.16
C GLY A 138 -0.09 13.22 -0.50
N ASN A 139 -0.49 12.15 0.20
CA ASN A 139 -1.38 11.13 -0.36
C ASN A 139 -2.80 11.67 -0.56
N SER A 140 -3.51 11.18 -1.59
CA SER A 140 -4.84 11.65 -1.99
C SER A 140 -5.80 10.48 -2.27
N TRP A 141 -7.11 10.75 -2.24
CA TRP A 141 -8.13 9.71 -2.01
C TRP A 141 -9.14 9.49 -3.15
N GLY A 142 -8.92 10.11 -4.31
CA GLY A 142 -9.78 10.01 -5.50
C GLY A 142 -11.24 10.47 -5.29
N ASN A 143 -12.06 10.32 -6.33
CA ASN A 143 -13.48 10.71 -6.27
C ASN A 143 -14.38 9.59 -5.75
N THR A 144 -14.07 8.34 -6.08
CA THR A 144 -14.74 7.18 -5.50
C THR A 144 -14.09 6.88 -4.17
N ALA A 145 -14.75 7.27 -3.08
CA ALA A 145 -14.19 7.24 -1.74
C ALA A 145 -13.74 5.84 -1.30
N ASN A 146 -12.74 5.81 -0.42
CA ASN A 146 -12.47 4.64 0.40
C ASN A 146 -13.50 4.56 1.55
N GLU A 147 -13.66 3.38 2.16
CA GLU A 147 -14.40 3.30 3.44
C GLU A 147 -13.60 3.97 4.57
N VAL A 148 -12.27 3.81 4.57
CA VAL A 148 -11.34 4.62 5.36
C VAL A 148 -10.04 4.84 4.61
N ASP A 149 -9.48 6.05 4.69
CA ASP A 149 -8.23 6.38 3.99
C ASP A 149 -7.00 5.86 4.74
N ILE A 150 -6.97 6.07 6.06
CA ILE A 150 -5.91 5.57 6.95
C ILE A 150 -6.54 4.95 8.19
N ALA A 151 -6.27 3.67 8.45
CA ALA A 151 -6.63 3.02 9.71
C ALA A 151 -5.38 2.72 10.52
N ILE A 152 -5.38 3.10 11.80
CA ILE A 152 -4.29 2.87 12.73
C ILE A 152 -4.77 1.86 13.76
N PHE A 153 -4.21 0.65 13.76
CA PHE A 153 -4.63 -0.43 14.64
C PHE A 153 -3.97 -0.35 16.02
N ALA A 154 -4.59 -1.03 16.99
CA ALA A 154 -4.30 -0.93 18.41
C ALA A 154 -2.82 -1.16 18.81
N GLY A 155 -2.08 -1.99 18.06
CA GLY A 155 -0.65 -2.25 18.32
C GLY A 155 0.30 -1.15 17.83
N THR A 156 -0.21 -0.13 17.14
CA THR A 156 0.62 0.96 16.59
C THR A 156 1.03 1.95 17.69
N PRO A 157 2.30 2.40 17.74
CA PRO A 157 2.76 3.36 18.74
C PRO A 157 1.95 4.68 18.75
N VAL A 158 1.78 5.24 19.95
CA VAL A 158 1.31 6.63 20.14
C VAL A 158 2.49 7.59 20.01
N GLY A 159 2.27 8.71 19.34
CA GLY A 159 3.27 9.72 19.01
C GLY A 159 3.53 9.84 17.50
N PRO A 160 4.54 10.64 17.12
CA PRO A 160 5.01 10.69 15.73
C PRO A 160 5.33 9.29 15.19
N PRO A 161 5.07 9.00 13.91
CA PRO A 161 4.66 9.94 12.86
C PRO A 161 3.13 10.15 12.73
N TYR A 162 2.32 9.47 13.53
CA TYR A 162 0.86 9.48 13.39
C TYR A 162 0.19 10.63 14.14
N ASP A 163 0.80 11.10 15.22
CA ASP A 163 0.26 12.15 16.05
C ASP A 163 0.90 13.52 15.78
N PRO A 164 0.11 14.62 15.87
CA PRO A 164 -1.33 14.62 16.12
C PRO A 164 -2.13 14.19 14.88
N ILE A 165 -3.22 13.43 15.08
CA ILE A 165 -4.10 12.93 14.00
C ILE A 165 -4.58 14.06 13.09
N SER A 166 -4.85 15.26 13.62
CA SER A 166 -5.22 16.43 12.82
C SER A 166 -4.15 16.81 11.78
N GLN A 167 -2.87 16.72 12.14
CA GLN A 167 -1.77 16.98 11.22
C GLN A 167 -1.59 15.83 10.22
N LEU A 168 -1.77 14.57 10.65
CA LEU A 168 -1.74 13.43 9.74
C LEU A 168 -2.80 13.58 8.64
N LYS A 169 -4.03 13.98 9.00
CA LYS A 169 -5.11 14.27 8.05
C LYS A 169 -4.74 15.41 7.10
N ALA A 170 -4.30 16.55 7.63
CA ALA A 170 -3.95 17.72 6.84
C ALA A 170 -2.81 17.43 5.85
N ASN A 171 -1.79 16.69 6.30
CA ASN A 171 -0.66 16.27 5.48
C ASN A 171 -1.05 15.32 4.35
N ASN A 172 -2.20 14.66 4.43
CA ASN A 172 -2.68 13.69 3.45
C ASN A 172 -4.03 14.13 2.89
N ASN A 173 -4.12 15.39 2.45
CA ASN A 173 -5.28 15.92 1.71
C ASN A 173 -6.63 15.67 2.40
N ASN A 174 -6.70 15.94 3.71
CA ASN A 174 -7.88 15.79 4.56
C ASN A 174 -8.39 14.34 4.68
N ALA A 175 -7.47 13.37 4.74
CA ALA A 175 -7.76 11.95 4.91
C ALA A 175 -8.80 11.67 6.02
N THR A 176 -9.66 10.69 5.80
CA THR A 176 -10.41 10.03 6.87
C THR A 176 -9.48 9.09 7.65
N VAL A 177 -9.36 9.31 8.95
CA VAL A 177 -8.48 8.51 9.82
C VAL A 177 -9.32 7.78 10.86
N SER A 178 -9.19 6.46 10.90
CA SER A 178 -9.70 5.61 11.98
C SER A 178 -8.54 5.29 12.93
N ASP A 179 -8.52 5.92 14.10
CA ASP A 179 -7.54 5.62 15.14
C ASP A 179 -8.15 4.63 16.14
N GLN A 180 -7.56 3.44 16.24
CA GLN A 180 -8.02 2.32 17.08
C GLN A 180 -7.02 2.00 18.19
N ARG A 181 -6.07 2.91 18.47
CA ARG A 181 -5.10 2.80 19.57
C ARG A 181 -5.73 3.10 20.94
N VAL A 182 -6.95 3.65 20.95
CA VAL A 182 -7.71 4.08 22.13
C VAL A 182 -9.12 3.51 22.13
#